data_AF-A0A1M6Z2S9-F1
#
_entry.id   AF-A0A1M6Z2S9-F1
#
_cell.length_a   1.000
_cell.length_b   1.000
_cell.length_c   1.000
_cell.angle_alpha   90.00
_cell.angle_beta   90.00
_cell.angle_gamma   90.00
#
_symmetry.space_group_name_H-M   'P 1'
#
loop_
_entity.id
_entity.type
_entity.pdbx_description
1 polymer ?
#
loop_
_entity_poly.entity_id
_entity_poly.type
_entity_poly.pdbx_seq_one_letter_code
_entity_poly.pdbx_strand_id
1 'polypeptide(L)'
;MPNELNFINYETKLDNLGLALLHDIKNRENAMHRLNEINYGPDDFWNQMMRLYPDLTYISSEPERKKAFLNMNDGTIFPVNWNPKASDEMPWYENSNFNMVDRYNNEIEFAAKAKSVNPDLLRAIMYMETTHGYYEHCLNKFYTDAVMRGDEIEGVSKLIYPGLKSFQPMNINHRYWGDSFGTMDSLKNPGYNIFVAAEFIKRLSKLVGNPNDIERIATLYNHLGAQQISDYGKRVGKIYRQQLWKHPELGRNWNNEGLRRVLDRLLMLYCYPR
;
A
#
# COMPACT_ATOMS: atom_id res chain seq x y z
N MET A 1 -2.91 -29.02 49.39
CA MET A 1 -1.81 -28.98 48.39
C MET A 1 -1.72 -30.34 47.72
N PRO A 2 -1.37 -30.45 46.42
CA PRO A 2 -1.17 -29.42 45.37
C PRO A 2 -2.09 -29.71 44.14
N ASN A 3 -2.23 -28.94 43.05
CA ASN A 3 -1.91 -27.57 42.59
C ASN A 3 -2.81 -27.37 41.34
N GLU A 4 -3.64 -26.32 41.30
CA GLU A 4 -3.52 -25.17 40.39
C GLU A 4 -3.03 -25.45 38.96
N LEU A 5 -3.95 -25.28 37.99
CA LEU A 5 -3.67 -24.60 36.72
C LEU A 5 -4.93 -23.83 36.31
N ASN A 6 -4.99 -22.58 36.75
CA ASN A 6 -5.94 -21.57 36.29
C ASN A 6 -5.69 -21.28 34.80
N PHE A 7 -6.53 -21.82 33.92
CA PHE A 7 -6.77 -21.16 32.64
C PHE A 7 -7.71 -19.99 32.91
N ILE A 8 -7.11 -18.81 33.10
CA ILE A 8 -7.84 -17.54 33.00
C ILE A 8 -8.46 -17.54 31.60
N ASN A 9 -9.78 -17.65 31.57
CA ASN A 9 -10.57 -17.61 30.36
C ASN A 9 -10.49 -16.17 29.82
N TYR A 10 -9.59 -15.94 28.85
CA TYR A 10 -9.35 -14.64 28.22
C TYR A 10 -10.47 -14.22 27.24
N GLU A 11 -11.56 -14.99 27.14
CA GLU A 11 -12.62 -14.77 26.15
C GLU A 11 -13.74 -13.81 26.57
N THR A 12 -13.81 -13.31 27.81
CA THR A 12 -14.97 -12.49 28.24
C THR A 12 -14.74 -10.99 28.37
N LYS A 13 -13.71 -10.42 27.71
CA LYS A 13 -13.47 -8.96 27.69
C LYS A 13 -13.44 -8.30 26.31
N LEU A 14 -13.83 -9.01 25.25
CA LEU A 14 -13.94 -8.44 23.89
C LEU A 14 -15.36 -8.10 23.43
N ASP A 15 -16.40 -8.45 24.20
CA ASP A 15 -17.75 -8.61 23.61
C ASP A 15 -18.76 -7.47 23.79
N ASN A 16 -18.35 -6.28 24.23
CA ASN A 16 -19.25 -5.10 24.16
C ASN A 16 -18.71 -3.94 23.32
N LEU A 17 -17.38 -3.78 23.24
CA LEU A 17 -16.80 -2.75 22.37
C LEU A 17 -16.68 -3.22 20.92
N GLY A 18 -16.35 -4.50 20.68
CA GLY A 18 -16.20 -5.04 19.33
C GLY A 18 -17.52 -5.12 18.55
N LEU A 19 -18.61 -5.47 19.22
CA LEU A 19 -19.96 -5.52 18.63
C LEU A 19 -20.57 -4.12 18.46
N ALA A 20 -20.29 -3.17 19.37
CA ALA A 20 -20.66 -1.77 19.18
C ALA A 20 -19.86 -1.12 18.04
N LEU A 21 -18.56 -1.42 17.92
CA LEU A 21 -17.73 -0.96 16.81
C LEU A 21 -18.14 -1.62 15.49
N LEU A 22 -18.52 -2.90 15.47
CA LEU A 22 -19.05 -3.57 14.27
C LEU A 22 -20.43 -3.05 13.87
N HIS A 23 -21.31 -2.75 14.84
CA HIS A 23 -22.61 -2.14 14.60
C HIS A 23 -22.46 -0.69 14.11
N ASP A 24 -21.50 0.06 14.68
CA ASP A 24 -21.15 1.42 14.23
C ASP A 24 -20.42 1.40 12.89
N ILE A 25 -19.56 0.40 12.61
CA ILE A 25 -18.92 0.19 11.29
C ILE A 25 -19.97 -0.17 10.25
N LYS A 26 -20.93 -1.05 10.55
CA LYS A 26 -21.99 -1.40 9.59
C LYS A 26 -22.92 -0.21 9.33
N ASN A 27 -23.18 0.60 10.35
CA ASN A 27 -23.89 1.88 10.19
C ASN A 27 -23.05 2.92 9.45
N ARG A 28 -21.73 2.97 9.66
CA ARG A 28 -20.78 3.80 8.91
C ARG A 28 -20.66 3.36 7.47
N GLU A 29 -20.56 2.07 7.18
CA GLU A 29 -20.55 1.53 5.81
C GLU A 29 -21.85 1.87 5.10
N ASN A 30 -22.99 1.72 5.76
CA ASN A 30 -24.29 2.14 5.23
C ASN A 30 -24.43 3.67 5.10
N ALA A 31 -23.76 4.46 5.96
CA ALA A 31 -23.75 5.92 5.87
C ALA A 31 -22.81 6.39 4.74
N MET A 32 -21.62 5.79 4.61
CA MET A 32 -20.65 6.01 3.54
C MET A 32 -21.23 5.63 2.18
N HIS A 33 -21.96 4.51 2.11
CA HIS A 33 -22.68 4.09 0.90
C HIS A 33 -23.78 5.10 0.54
N ARG A 34 -24.59 5.53 1.52
CA ARG A 34 -25.64 6.53 1.31
C ARG A 34 -25.08 7.92 0.96
N LEU A 35 -23.94 8.31 1.51
CA LEU A 35 -23.26 9.57 1.18
C LEU A 35 -22.58 9.53 -0.19
N ASN A 36 -22.19 8.34 -0.69
CA ASN A 36 -21.74 8.16 -2.08
C ASN A 36 -22.90 8.19 -3.09
N GLU A 37 -24.12 7.80 -2.68
CA GLU A 37 -25.34 7.86 -3.51
C GLU A 37 -25.88 9.29 -3.63
N ILE A 38 -25.69 10.12 -2.61
CA ILE A 38 -26.03 11.53 -2.67
C ILE A 38 -24.85 12.24 -3.33
N ASN A 39 -25.10 12.83 -4.51
CA ASN A 39 -24.12 13.43 -5.42
C ASN A 39 -23.50 14.72 -4.83
N TYR A 40 -22.85 14.61 -3.68
CA TYR A 40 -22.17 15.70 -3.01
C TYR A 40 -20.83 15.97 -3.68
N GLY A 41 -20.50 17.25 -3.81
CA GLY A 41 -19.20 17.67 -4.28
C GLY A 41 -18.08 17.11 -3.37
N PRO A 42 -16.87 16.86 -3.92
CA PRO A 42 -15.70 16.34 -3.21
C PRO A 42 -15.37 17.04 -1.89
N ASP A 43 -15.63 18.34 -1.83
CA ASP A 43 -15.32 19.22 -0.70
C ASP A 43 -16.36 19.14 0.43
N ASP A 44 -17.53 18.54 0.18
CA ASP A 44 -18.62 18.48 1.16
C ASP A 44 -18.62 17.16 1.96
N PHE A 45 -18.01 16.10 1.44
CA PHE A 45 -18.00 14.78 2.09
C PHE A 45 -17.41 14.81 3.51
N TRP A 46 -16.19 15.33 3.69
CA TRP A 46 -15.56 15.35 5.02
C TRP A 46 -16.20 16.37 5.96
N ASN A 47 -16.70 17.48 5.42
CA ASN A 47 -17.46 18.45 6.20
C ASN A 47 -18.73 17.82 6.78
N GLN A 48 -19.42 16.98 6.01
CA GLN A 48 -20.55 16.20 6.51
C GLN A 48 -20.11 15.13 7.52
N MET A 49 -19.02 14.39 7.25
CA MET A 49 -18.49 13.41 8.20
C MET A 49 -18.15 14.05 9.56
N MET A 50 -17.49 15.21 9.56
CA MET A 50 -17.18 15.97 10.78
C MET A 50 -18.43 16.41 11.53
N ARG A 51 -19.52 16.75 10.83
CA ARG A 51 -20.81 17.09 11.45
C ARG A 51 -21.53 15.88 12.02
N LEU A 52 -21.52 14.76 11.30
CA LEU A 52 -22.20 13.52 11.70
C LEU A 52 -21.46 12.79 12.82
N TYR A 53 -20.13 12.92 12.85
CA TYR A 53 -19.24 12.25 13.80
C TYR A 53 -18.26 13.25 14.41
N PRO A 54 -18.75 14.19 15.26
CA PRO A 54 -17.93 15.23 15.87
C PRO A 54 -16.94 14.69 16.90
N ASP A 55 -17.18 13.49 17.43
CA ASP A 55 -16.30 12.84 18.42
C ASP A 55 -15.05 12.21 17.78
N LEU A 56 -14.97 12.16 16.45
CA LEU A 56 -13.78 11.67 15.75
C LEU A 56 -12.71 12.75 15.64
N THR A 57 -11.46 12.33 15.74
CA THR A 57 -10.29 13.20 15.51
C THR A 57 -9.86 13.10 14.05
N TYR A 58 -9.90 14.22 13.33
CA TYR A 58 -9.52 14.28 11.92
C TYR A 58 -8.13 14.87 11.76
N ILE A 59 -7.19 14.08 11.23
CA ILE A 59 -5.78 14.46 11.09
C ILE A 59 -5.40 14.54 9.62
N SER A 60 -4.90 15.69 9.18
CA SER A 60 -4.46 15.92 7.80
C SER A 60 -2.94 16.12 7.64
N SER A 61 -2.23 16.46 8.72
CA SER A 61 -0.79 16.71 8.66
C SER A 61 0.00 15.40 8.66
N GLU A 62 0.99 15.27 7.78
CA GLU A 62 1.79 14.03 7.68
C GLU A 62 2.49 13.63 8.99
N PRO A 63 3.14 14.55 9.74
CA PRO A 63 3.81 14.18 10.99
C PRO A 63 2.83 13.64 12.05
N GLU A 64 1.66 14.25 12.20
CA GLU A 64 0.64 13.79 13.15
C GLU A 64 0.00 12.48 12.69
N ARG A 65 -0.23 12.31 11.38
CA ARG A 65 -0.70 11.04 10.82
C ARG A 65 0.29 9.92 11.09
N LYS A 66 1.59 10.16 10.91
CA LYS A 66 2.62 9.16 11.20
C LYS A 66 2.58 8.73 12.66
N LYS A 67 2.48 9.69 13.58
CA LYS A 67 2.31 9.42 15.02
C LYS A 67 1.05 8.61 15.30
N ALA A 68 -0.09 9.00 14.75
CA ALA A 68 -1.36 8.32 14.93
C ALA A 68 -1.38 6.91 14.32
N PHE A 69 -0.74 6.72 13.16
CA PHE A 69 -0.59 5.44 12.48
C PHE A 69 0.22 4.43 13.29
N LEU A 70 1.31 4.89 13.92
CA LEU A 70 2.14 4.05 14.78
C LEU A 70 1.41 3.68 16.08
N ASN A 71 0.73 4.65 16.69
CA ASN A 71 0.05 4.46 17.98
C ASN A 71 -1.34 3.81 17.87
N MET A 72 -1.93 3.78 16.67
CA MET A 72 -3.26 3.22 16.41
C MET A 72 -4.37 3.79 17.28
N ASN A 73 -4.37 5.12 17.46
CA ASN A 73 -5.35 5.84 18.25
C ASN A 73 -6.78 5.56 17.76
N ASP A 74 -7.64 5.05 18.66
CA ASP A 74 -9.06 4.89 18.39
C ASP A 74 -9.72 6.24 18.09
N GLY A 75 -10.75 6.24 17.26
CA GLY A 75 -11.49 7.45 16.90
C GLY A 75 -10.74 8.43 15.98
N THR A 76 -9.56 8.08 15.47
CA THR A 76 -8.82 8.91 14.51
C THR A 76 -9.17 8.56 13.06
N ILE A 77 -9.34 9.59 12.23
CA ILE A 77 -9.58 9.50 10.79
C ILE A 77 -8.57 10.35 10.01
N PHE A 78 -8.13 9.88 8.85
CA PHE A 78 -7.27 10.59 7.90
C PHE A 78 -8.09 11.04 6.68
N PRO A 79 -8.52 12.31 6.62
CA PRO A 79 -9.29 12.80 5.49
C PRO A 79 -8.47 12.77 4.20
N VAL A 80 -9.01 12.13 3.16
CA VAL A 80 -8.48 12.19 1.79
C VAL A 80 -9.62 12.61 0.88
N ASN A 81 -9.50 13.77 0.26
CA ASN A 81 -10.50 14.33 -0.64
C ASN A 81 -10.48 13.59 -1.98
N TRP A 82 -11.62 13.59 -2.68
CA TRP A 82 -11.63 13.14 -4.06
C TRP A 82 -10.85 14.13 -4.95
N ASN A 83 -10.20 13.61 -5.99
CA ASN A 83 -9.42 14.40 -6.93
C ASN A 83 -9.93 14.14 -8.35
N PRO A 84 -10.58 15.11 -9.02
CA PRO A 84 -11.07 14.95 -10.39
C PRO A 84 -9.94 14.74 -11.40
N LYS A 85 -8.73 15.21 -11.06
CA LYS A 85 -7.58 15.21 -11.95
C LYS A 85 -6.74 13.94 -11.82
N ALA A 86 -7.01 13.12 -10.81
CA ALA A 86 -6.28 11.88 -10.63
C ALA A 86 -6.68 10.88 -11.72
N SER A 87 -5.68 10.26 -12.35
CA SER A 87 -5.86 9.33 -13.46
C SER A 87 -5.63 7.88 -13.04
N ASP A 88 -6.44 6.96 -13.60
CA ASP A 88 -6.23 5.51 -13.49
C ASP A 88 -5.51 4.90 -14.71
N GLU A 89 -5.05 5.78 -15.61
CA GLU A 89 -4.32 5.39 -16.81
C GLU A 89 -3.04 4.65 -16.43
N MET A 90 -2.75 3.62 -17.22
CA MET A 90 -1.53 2.86 -17.06
C MET A 90 -0.35 3.73 -17.49
N PRO A 91 0.60 4.04 -16.58
CA PRO A 91 1.76 4.80 -16.97
C PRO A 91 2.58 3.99 -17.97
N TRP A 92 3.28 4.68 -18.88
CA TRP A 92 4.05 4.05 -19.96
C TRP A 92 5.15 3.09 -19.47
N TYR A 93 5.53 3.22 -18.20
CA TYR A 93 6.59 2.46 -17.55
C TYR A 93 6.06 1.26 -16.73
N GLU A 94 4.74 1.11 -16.56
CA GLU A 94 4.15 -0.10 -15.98
C GLU A 94 4.43 -1.31 -16.88
N ASN A 95 4.92 -2.40 -16.30
CA ASN A 95 5.15 -3.64 -17.03
C ASN A 95 4.63 -4.85 -16.25
N SER A 96 3.50 -5.38 -16.73
CA SER A 96 2.78 -6.53 -16.16
C SER A 96 3.62 -7.81 -16.08
N ASN A 97 4.70 -7.95 -16.85
CA ASN A 97 5.57 -9.11 -16.77
C ASN A 97 6.34 -9.20 -15.44
N PHE A 98 6.44 -8.09 -14.69
CA PHE A 98 7.04 -8.07 -13.36
C PHE A 98 6.04 -8.38 -12.25
N ASN A 99 4.76 -8.61 -12.57
CA ASN A 99 3.75 -8.99 -11.60
C ASN A 99 4.19 -10.22 -10.80
N MET A 100 4.29 -10.08 -9.48
CA MET A 100 4.67 -11.18 -8.57
C MET A 100 3.48 -11.77 -7.79
N VAL A 101 2.24 -11.34 -8.05
CA VAL A 101 1.06 -11.78 -7.29
C VAL A 101 0.91 -13.30 -7.30
N ASP A 102 1.00 -13.94 -8.47
CA ASP A 102 0.86 -15.40 -8.56
C ASP A 102 1.97 -16.15 -7.82
N ARG A 103 3.19 -15.59 -7.84
CA ARG A 103 4.36 -16.16 -7.14
C ARG A 103 4.15 -16.21 -5.63
N TYR A 104 3.51 -15.19 -5.06
CA TYR A 104 3.34 -15.04 -3.61
C TYR A 104 1.90 -15.21 -3.14
N ASN A 105 1.05 -15.88 -3.92
CA ASN A 105 -0.38 -15.97 -3.61
C ASN A 105 -0.66 -16.65 -2.26
N ASN A 106 0.15 -17.64 -1.86
CA ASN A 106 -0.02 -18.32 -0.57
C ASN A 106 0.32 -17.40 0.61
N GLU A 107 1.39 -16.61 0.50
CA GLU A 107 1.80 -15.62 1.49
C GLU A 107 0.78 -14.49 1.61
N ILE A 108 0.22 -14.06 0.47
CA ILE A 108 -0.87 -13.07 0.42
C ILE A 108 -2.08 -13.60 1.19
N GLU A 109 -2.55 -14.81 0.88
CA GLU A 109 -3.71 -15.41 1.55
C GLU A 109 -3.47 -15.59 3.06
N PHE A 110 -2.28 -16.08 3.42
CA PHE A 110 -1.90 -16.25 4.81
C PHE A 110 -1.90 -14.89 5.56
N ALA A 111 -1.22 -13.88 5.02
CA ALA A 111 -1.13 -12.56 5.62
C ALA A 111 -2.49 -11.88 5.71
N ALA A 112 -3.29 -11.95 4.65
CA ALA A 112 -4.62 -11.36 4.59
C ALA A 112 -5.53 -11.97 5.64
N LYS A 113 -5.55 -13.30 5.76
CA LYS A 113 -6.29 -14.01 6.80
C LYS A 113 -5.81 -13.65 8.20
N ALA A 114 -4.49 -13.66 8.43
CA ALA A 114 -3.91 -13.37 9.75
C ALA A 114 -4.18 -11.93 10.21
N LYS A 115 -4.32 -10.98 9.27
CA LYS A 115 -4.58 -9.57 9.57
C LYS A 115 -6.05 -9.16 9.39
N SER A 116 -6.90 -10.07 8.94
CA SER A 116 -8.31 -9.81 8.59
C SER A 116 -8.46 -8.66 7.60
N VAL A 117 -7.63 -8.67 6.54
CA VAL A 117 -7.70 -7.69 5.45
C VAL A 117 -8.14 -8.34 4.16
N ASN A 118 -8.65 -7.54 3.23
CA ASN A 118 -9.04 -8.01 1.92
C ASN A 118 -7.80 -8.47 1.12
N PRO A 119 -7.70 -9.76 0.74
CA PRO A 119 -6.55 -10.26 0.00
C PRO A 119 -6.43 -9.62 -1.39
N ASP A 120 -7.52 -9.24 -2.03
CA ASP A 120 -7.49 -8.59 -3.35
C ASP A 120 -6.91 -7.17 -3.30
N LEU A 121 -7.06 -6.46 -2.17
CA LEU A 121 -6.38 -5.18 -1.97
C LEU A 121 -4.86 -5.39 -1.83
N LEU A 122 -4.45 -6.43 -1.09
CA LEU A 122 -3.04 -6.79 -0.95
C LEU A 122 -2.43 -7.17 -2.31
N ARG A 123 -3.17 -7.92 -3.15
CA ARG A 123 -2.79 -8.23 -4.53
C ARG A 123 -2.68 -6.98 -5.40
N ALA A 124 -3.66 -6.08 -5.33
CA ALA A 124 -3.66 -4.87 -6.14
C ALA A 124 -2.47 -3.96 -5.84
N ILE A 125 -2.13 -3.80 -4.56
CA ILE A 125 -0.94 -3.03 -4.14
C ILE A 125 0.33 -3.77 -4.57
N MET A 126 0.46 -5.07 -4.34
CA MET A 126 1.63 -5.83 -4.79
C MET A 126 1.85 -5.70 -6.30
N TYR A 127 0.78 -5.83 -7.08
CA TYR A 127 0.84 -5.65 -8.52
C TYR A 127 1.36 -4.26 -8.87
N MET A 128 0.83 -3.20 -8.25
CA MET A 128 1.28 -1.82 -8.46
C MET A 128 2.78 -1.68 -8.14
N GLU A 129 3.22 -2.17 -6.98
CA GLU A 129 4.62 -2.06 -6.52
C GLU A 129 5.62 -2.82 -7.41
N THR A 130 5.24 -4.01 -7.87
CA THR A 130 6.12 -4.89 -8.65
C THR A 130 6.20 -4.49 -10.13
N THR A 131 5.09 -3.99 -10.70
CA THR A 131 5.03 -3.58 -12.11
C THR A 131 5.53 -2.17 -12.36
N HIS A 132 5.67 -1.32 -11.33
CA HIS A 132 6.16 0.07 -11.45
C HIS A 132 7.54 0.28 -10.81
N GLY A 133 7.94 -0.53 -9.83
CA GLY A 133 9.16 -0.32 -9.04
C GLY A 133 10.44 -0.94 -9.61
N TYR A 134 10.40 -1.63 -10.76
CA TYR A 134 11.56 -2.37 -11.29
C TYR A 134 12.72 -1.47 -11.74
N TYR A 135 12.46 -0.22 -12.14
CA TYR A 135 13.52 0.69 -12.59
C TYR A 135 14.51 1.04 -11.48
N GLU A 136 14.07 1.22 -10.24
CA GLU A 136 14.99 1.49 -9.12
C GLU A 136 15.95 0.33 -8.91
N HIS A 137 15.46 -0.91 -9.05
CA HIS A 137 16.27 -2.12 -8.89
C HIS A 137 17.22 -2.36 -10.08
N CYS A 138 16.74 -2.10 -11.30
CA CYS A 138 17.50 -2.20 -12.56
C CYS A 138 18.61 -1.16 -12.66
N LEU A 139 18.29 0.11 -12.36
CA LEU A 139 19.26 1.20 -12.34
C LEU A 139 20.32 0.93 -11.27
N ASN A 140 19.92 0.55 -10.05
CA ASN A 140 20.87 0.26 -8.97
C ASN A 140 21.82 -0.90 -9.31
N LYS A 141 21.35 -1.94 -10.00
CA LYS A 141 22.22 -3.03 -10.49
C LYS A 141 23.20 -2.55 -11.57
N PHE A 142 22.73 -1.82 -12.58
CA PHE A 142 23.60 -1.24 -13.61
C PHE A 142 24.70 -0.35 -13.02
N TYR A 143 24.32 0.52 -12.07
CA TYR A 143 25.28 1.40 -11.40
C TYR A 143 26.25 0.62 -10.52
N THR A 144 25.77 -0.39 -9.78
CA THR A 144 26.63 -1.26 -8.97
C THR A 144 27.64 -1.99 -9.86
N ASP A 145 27.20 -2.57 -10.98
CA ASP A 145 28.07 -3.28 -11.91
C ASP A 145 29.06 -2.34 -12.63
N ALA A 146 28.72 -1.07 -12.87
CA ALA A 146 29.66 -0.08 -13.41
C ALA A 146 30.74 0.32 -12.39
N VAL A 147 30.34 0.56 -11.14
CA VAL A 147 31.27 0.88 -10.04
C VAL A 147 32.20 -0.27 -9.73
N MET A 148 31.67 -1.50 -9.68
CA MET A 148 32.47 -2.71 -9.42
C MET A 148 33.45 -3.03 -10.56
N ARG A 149 33.21 -2.51 -11.77
CA ARG A 149 34.15 -2.58 -12.91
C ARG A 149 35.22 -1.47 -12.89
N GLY A 150 35.17 -0.55 -11.92
CA GLY A 150 36.12 0.55 -11.79
C GLY A 150 35.84 1.73 -12.72
N ASP A 151 34.62 1.83 -13.28
CA ASP A 151 34.25 2.97 -14.11
C ASP A 151 34.13 4.23 -13.22
N GLU A 152 35.08 5.16 -13.32
CA GLU A 152 34.97 6.48 -12.67
C GLU A 152 33.91 7.32 -13.40
N ILE A 153 32.69 7.32 -12.86
CA ILE A 153 31.65 8.23 -13.32
C ILE A 153 31.60 9.42 -12.35
N GLU A 154 32.18 10.54 -12.77
CA GLU A 154 32.21 11.78 -12.00
C GLU A 154 30.78 12.24 -11.65
N GLY A 155 30.50 12.46 -10.35
CA GLY A 155 29.17 12.80 -9.83
C GLY A 155 28.31 11.64 -9.31
N VAL A 156 28.75 10.39 -9.47
CA VAL A 156 27.91 9.20 -9.20
C VAL A 156 28.05 8.66 -7.78
N SER A 157 29.09 9.03 -7.02
CA SER A 157 29.20 8.72 -5.59
C SER A 157 28.00 9.22 -4.75
N LYS A 158 27.24 10.22 -5.23
CA LYS A 158 25.97 10.66 -4.62
C LYS A 158 24.73 9.88 -5.09
N LEU A 159 24.83 9.18 -6.23
CA LEU A 159 23.79 8.30 -6.80
C LEU A 159 23.96 6.85 -6.35
N ILE A 160 25.19 6.44 -6.04
CA ILE A 160 25.56 5.14 -5.47
C ILE A 160 25.27 5.22 -3.97
N TYR A 161 24.14 4.64 -3.59
CA TYR A 161 23.70 4.43 -2.20
C TYR A 161 23.36 5.66 -1.35
N PRO A 162 22.10 6.14 -1.42
CA PRO A 162 21.41 6.66 -0.24
C PRO A 162 20.37 5.65 0.26
N GLY A 163 20.84 4.41 0.57
CA GLY A 163 20.08 3.34 1.24
C GLY A 163 18.96 2.75 0.38
N LEU A 164 18.90 1.41 0.27
CA LEU A 164 17.69 0.75 -0.20
C LEU A 164 16.56 1.13 0.77
N LYS A 165 15.69 2.05 0.34
CA LYS A 165 14.65 2.63 1.19
C LYS A 165 13.53 1.64 1.45
N SER A 166 13.32 0.71 0.52
CA SER A 166 12.23 -0.25 0.50
C SER A 166 12.66 -1.54 -0.19
N PHE A 167 11.94 -2.63 0.09
CA PHE A 167 12.17 -3.94 -0.52
C PHE A 167 10.88 -4.47 -1.15
N GLN A 168 11.01 -5.07 -2.33
CA GLN A 168 9.95 -5.82 -3.00
C GLN A 168 9.52 -7.03 -2.15
N PRO A 169 8.27 -7.51 -2.28
CA PRO A 169 7.29 -7.12 -3.31
C PRO A 169 6.34 -5.98 -2.92
N MET A 170 6.36 -5.50 -1.67
CA MET A 170 5.40 -4.49 -1.19
C MET A 170 6.01 -3.10 -0.98
N ASN A 171 7.32 -2.94 -1.18
CA ASN A 171 8.05 -1.68 -1.08
C ASN A 171 7.83 -0.89 0.22
N ILE A 172 7.76 -1.57 1.36
CA ILE A 172 7.69 -0.91 2.68
C ILE A 172 8.94 -0.05 2.93
N ASN A 173 8.75 1.25 3.16
CA ASN A 173 9.84 2.22 3.27
C ASN A 173 10.49 2.23 4.66
N HIS A 174 11.54 1.43 4.87
CA HIS A 174 12.30 1.35 6.13
C HIS A 174 12.89 2.70 6.53
N ARG A 175 13.37 3.52 5.59
CA ARG A 175 13.90 4.85 5.92
C ARG A 175 12.83 5.76 6.56
N TYR A 176 11.59 5.65 6.09
CA TYR A 176 10.48 6.39 6.66
C TYR A 176 10.02 5.79 7.99
N TRP A 177 9.85 4.47 8.06
CA TRP A 177 9.22 3.80 9.20
C TRP A 177 10.19 3.38 10.31
N GLY A 178 11.50 3.41 10.07
CA GLY A 178 12.49 2.79 10.94
C GLY A 178 12.18 1.31 11.17
N ASP A 179 12.48 0.83 12.38
CA ASP A 179 12.25 -0.57 12.75
C ASP A 179 10.83 -0.86 13.25
N SER A 180 9.89 0.10 13.17
CA SER A 180 8.52 -0.07 13.69
C SER A 180 7.76 -1.26 13.08
N PHE A 181 8.19 -1.73 11.92
CA PHE A 181 7.59 -2.89 11.24
C PHE A 181 8.62 -3.99 10.93
N GLY A 182 9.76 -3.96 11.60
CA GLY A 182 10.86 -4.89 11.39
C GLY A 182 12.11 -4.19 10.87
N THR A 183 13.24 -4.84 11.09
CA THR A 183 14.55 -4.36 10.64
C THR A 183 14.67 -4.42 9.13
N MET A 184 15.62 -3.66 8.58
CA MET A 184 15.97 -3.69 7.16
C MET A 184 16.20 -5.13 6.64
N ASP A 185 16.86 -5.99 7.43
CA ASP A 185 17.12 -7.37 7.03
C ASP A 185 15.86 -8.25 7.04
N SER A 186 14.95 -8.05 8.01
CA SER A 186 13.69 -8.79 8.02
C SER A 186 12.81 -8.45 6.81
N LEU A 187 12.81 -7.18 6.39
CA LEU A 187 12.02 -6.70 5.25
C LEU A 187 12.53 -7.18 3.90
N LYS A 188 13.76 -7.72 3.82
CA LYS A 188 14.27 -8.42 2.62
C LYS A 188 13.61 -9.77 2.39
N ASN A 189 13.03 -10.39 3.42
CA ASN A 189 12.28 -11.62 3.28
C ASN A 189 10.90 -11.31 2.65
N PRO A 190 10.58 -11.83 1.44
CA PRO A 190 9.33 -11.48 0.76
C PRO A 190 8.07 -11.83 1.56
N GLY A 191 8.05 -12.98 2.23
CA GLY A 191 6.90 -13.39 3.04
C GLY A 191 6.66 -12.46 4.24
N TYR A 192 7.73 -12.06 4.92
CA TYR A 192 7.64 -11.08 6.02
C TYR A 192 7.24 -9.69 5.52
N ASN A 193 7.78 -9.25 4.38
CA ASN A 193 7.43 -8.00 3.70
C ASN A 193 5.92 -7.93 3.38
N ILE A 194 5.35 -9.03 2.87
CA ILE A 194 3.90 -9.17 2.60
C ILE A 194 3.09 -9.15 3.89
N PHE A 195 3.52 -9.87 4.93
CA PHE A 195 2.85 -9.90 6.22
C PHE A 195 2.76 -8.52 6.88
N VAL A 196 3.84 -7.74 6.78
CA VAL A 196 3.90 -6.35 7.24
C VAL A 196 2.99 -5.45 6.40
N ALA A 197 2.96 -5.62 5.08
CA ALA A 197 2.08 -4.83 4.22
C ALA A 197 0.59 -5.07 4.54
N ALA A 198 0.21 -6.30 4.89
CA ALA A 198 -1.14 -6.60 5.38
C ALA A 198 -1.46 -5.87 6.70
N GLU A 199 -0.48 -5.76 7.61
CA GLU A 199 -0.62 -4.91 8.82
C GLU A 199 -0.81 -3.43 8.44
N PHE A 200 -0.05 -2.91 7.48
CA PHE A 200 -0.23 -1.53 6.99
C PHE A 200 -1.65 -1.27 6.49
N ILE A 201 -2.13 -2.15 5.59
CA ILE A 201 -3.46 -2.04 5.00
C ILE A 201 -4.53 -2.10 6.09
N LYS A 202 -4.37 -2.96 7.10
CA LYS A 202 -5.29 -3.03 8.25
C LYS A 202 -5.38 -1.69 8.97
N ARG A 203 -4.23 -1.09 9.27
CA ARG A 203 -4.14 0.21 9.97
C ARG A 203 -4.75 1.32 9.14
N LEU A 204 -4.41 1.40 7.85
CA LEU A 204 -4.96 2.38 6.92
C LEU A 204 -6.46 2.22 6.75
N SER A 205 -6.97 0.99 6.63
CA SER A 205 -8.41 0.73 6.52
C SER A 205 -9.19 1.31 7.70
N LYS A 206 -8.66 1.15 8.92
CA LYS A 206 -9.22 1.75 10.13
C LYS A 206 -9.17 3.28 10.10
N LEU A 207 -8.03 3.85 9.72
CA LEU A 207 -7.79 5.29 9.70
C LEU A 207 -8.52 6.02 8.55
N VAL A 208 -8.85 5.33 7.47
CA VAL A 208 -9.77 5.83 6.43
C VAL A 208 -11.22 5.75 6.89
N GLY A 209 -11.53 4.82 7.80
CA GLY A 209 -12.88 4.60 8.33
C GLY A 209 -13.79 3.76 7.44
N ASN A 210 -13.29 3.30 6.28
CA ASN A 210 -13.98 2.39 5.38
C ASN A 210 -12.96 1.41 4.75
N PRO A 211 -12.99 0.12 5.11
CA PRO A 211 -12.04 -0.88 4.58
C PRO A 211 -12.23 -1.16 3.08
N ASN A 212 -13.36 -0.74 2.50
CA ASN A 212 -13.66 -0.94 1.08
C ASN A 212 -13.24 0.26 0.21
N ASP A 213 -12.70 1.32 0.80
CA ASP A 213 -12.24 2.51 0.07
C ASP A 213 -10.81 2.34 -0.44
N ILE A 214 -10.70 1.52 -1.49
CA ILE A 214 -9.43 1.08 -2.08
C ILE A 214 -8.54 2.25 -2.48
N GLU A 215 -9.11 3.29 -3.12
CA GLU A 215 -8.35 4.40 -3.67
C GLU A 215 -7.74 5.26 -2.56
N ARG A 216 -8.48 5.56 -1.49
CA ARG A 216 -7.96 6.32 -0.34
C ARG A 216 -6.92 5.52 0.44
N ILE A 217 -7.17 4.23 0.67
CA ILE A 217 -6.21 3.35 1.36
C ILE A 217 -4.90 3.29 0.58
N ALA A 218 -4.96 3.03 -0.73
CA ALA A 218 -3.79 2.96 -1.60
C ALA A 218 -3.06 4.30 -1.70
N THR A 219 -3.78 5.43 -1.79
CA THR A 219 -3.18 6.76 -1.74
C THR A 219 -2.35 6.97 -0.47
N LEU A 220 -2.88 6.61 0.71
CA LEU A 220 -2.16 6.76 1.98
C LEU A 220 -1.06 5.72 2.17
N TYR A 221 -1.18 4.55 1.55
CA TYR A 221 -0.11 3.54 1.51
C TYR A 221 1.14 4.11 0.83
N ASN A 222 0.95 4.78 -0.31
CA ASN A 222 2.03 5.41 -1.06
C ASN A 222 2.53 6.71 -0.39
N HIS A 223 1.61 7.56 0.08
CA HIS A 223 1.96 8.82 0.74
C HIS A 223 1.00 9.18 1.87
N LEU A 224 1.46 9.02 3.11
CA LEU A 224 0.65 9.27 4.31
C LEU A 224 0.17 10.74 4.42
N GLY A 225 0.91 11.69 3.86
CA GLY A 225 0.56 13.11 3.84
C GLY A 225 -0.47 13.51 2.77
N ALA A 226 -0.93 12.58 1.94
CA ALA A 226 -1.83 12.88 0.85
C ALA A 226 -3.19 13.39 1.36
N GLN A 227 -3.59 14.58 0.90
CA GLN A 227 -4.87 15.19 1.24
C GLN A 227 -5.94 14.91 0.18
N GLN A 228 -5.55 14.38 -0.97
CA GLN A 228 -6.39 14.09 -2.12
C GLN A 228 -6.00 12.75 -2.72
N ILE A 229 -6.95 12.04 -3.33
CA ILE A 229 -6.68 10.80 -4.07
C ILE A 229 -5.62 11.08 -5.15
N SER A 230 -4.60 10.22 -5.19
CA SER A 230 -3.49 10.28 -6.14
C SER A 230 -3.72 9.37 -7.34
N ASP A 231 -2.93 9.57 -8.41
CA ASP A 231 -2.90 8.65 -9.56
C ASP A 231 -2.58 7.21 -9.13
N TYR A 232 -1.67 7.06 -8.16
CA TYR A 232 -1.38 5.77 -7.54
C TYR A 232 -2.66 5.13 -6.96
N GLY A 233 -3.44 5.90 -6.18
CA GLY A 233 -4.68 5.39 -5.59
C GLY A 233 -5.71 5.00 -6.64
N LYS A 234 -5.89 5.84 -7.67
CA LYS A 234 -6.76 5.56 -8.82
C LYS A 234 -6.33 4.30 -9.58
N ARG A 235 -5.04 4.16 -9.85
CA ARG A 235 -4.47 3.02 -10.55
C ARG A 235 -4.67 1.72 -9.76
N VAL A 236 -4.39 1.72 -8.46
CA VAL A 236 -4.68 0.57 -7.57
C VAL A 236 -6.17 0.25 -7.56
N GLY A 237 -7.04 1.26 -7.51
CA GLY A 237 -8.48 1.07 -7.62
C GLY A 237 -8.90 0.33 -8.89
N LYS A 238 -8.31 0.68 -10.04
CA LYS A 238 -8.55 -0.01 -11.32
C LYS A 238 -7.98 -1.43 -11.32
N ILE A 239 -6.75 -1.61 -10.85
CA ILE A 239 -6.11 -2.93 -10.69
C ILE A 239 -7.00 -3.85 -9.85
N TYR A 240 -7.52 -3.35 -8.72
CA TYR A 240 -8.43 -4.06 -7.83
C TYR A 240 -9.74 -4.44 -8.52
N ARG A 241 -10.46 -3.47 -9.11
CA ARG A 241 -11.77 -3.70 -9.73
C ARG A 241 -11.70 -4.66 -10.92
N GLN A 242 -10.62 -4.59 -11.70
CA GLN A 242 -10.44 -5.40 -12.91
C GLN A 242 -9.60 -6.66 -12.66
N GLN A 243 -9.08 -6.84 -11.44
CA GLN A 243 -8.19 -7.93 -11.05
C GLN A 243 -7.05 -8.14 -12.06
N LEU A 244 -6.35 -7.06 -12.44
CA LEU A 244 -5.37 -7.08 -13.53
C LEU A 244 -4.23 -8.09 -13.32
N TRP A 245 -3.97 -8.49 -12.08
CA TRP A 245 -3.02 -9.57 -11.78
C TRP A 245 -3.42 -10.93 -12.35
N LYS A 246 -4.70 -11.18 -12.64
CA LYS A 246 -5.19 -12.38 -13.34
C LYS A 246 -5.11 -12.27 -14.86
N HIS A 247 -4.88 -11.06 -15.36
CA HIS A 247 -4.94 -10.70 -16.77
C HIS A 247 -3.70 -9.88 -17.19
N PRO A 248 -2.48 -10.42 -17.04
CA PRO A 248 -1.24 -9.69 -17.37
C PRO A 248 -1.20 -9.23 -18.84
N GLU A 249 -2.01 -9.83 -19.72
CA GLU A 249 -2.19 -9.41 -21.10
C GLU A 249 -2.83 -8.03 -21.26
N LEU A 250 -3.67 -7.60 -20.31
CA LEU A 250 -4.41 -6.33 -20.33
C LEU A 250 -3.57 -5.14 -19.87
N GLY A 251 -2.51 -5.38 -19.08
CA GLY A 251 -1.60 -4.34 -18.63
C GLY A 251 -0.42 -4.11 -19.58
N ARG A 252 -0.63 -4.21 -20.90
CA ARG A 252 0.39 -3.92 -21.92
C ARG A 252 -0.01 -2.67 -22.72
N ASN A 253 0.70 -1.55 -22.51
CA ASN A 253 0.52 -0.33 -23.31
C ASN A 253 1.50 -0.41 -24.49
N TRP A 254 1.01 -0.79 -25.66
CA TRP A 254 1.85 -1.08 -26.83
C TRP A 254 2.24 0.17 -27.64
N ASN A 255 2.01 1.37 -27.10
CA ASN A 255 1.86 2.56 -27.94
C ASN A 255 3.16 3.37 -28.15
N ASN A 256 4.30 2.97 -27.56
CA ASN A 256 5.60 3.67 -27.70
C ASN A 256 6.75 2.70 -28.06
N GLU A 257 6.72 2.14 -29.27
CA GLU A 257 7.74 1.16 -29.73
C GLU A 257 9.19 1.69 -29.76
N GLY A 258 9.40 3.00 -29.98
CA GLY A 258 10.73 3.58 -30.16
C GLY A 258 11.57 3.60 -28.86
N LEU A 259 11.03 4.18 -27.79
CA LEU A 259 11.66 4.18 -26.46
C LEU A 259 11.74 2.77 -25.88
N ARG A 260 10.75 1.93 -26.18
CA ARG A 260 10.70 0.53 -25.78
C ARG A 260 11.83 -0.30 -26.34
N ARG A 261 12.21 -0.18 -27.63
CA ARG A 261 13.32 -1.00 -28.18
C ARG A 261 14.66 -0.70 -27.52
N VAL A 262 14.86 0.53 -27.06
CA VAL A 262 16.08 0.93 -26.35
C VAL A 262 16.05 0.45 -24.90
N LEU A 263 14.93 0.66 -24.20
CA LEU A 263 14.76 0.23 -22.81
C LEU A 263 14.64 -1.29 -22.67
N ASP A 264 13.90 -2.00 -23.52
CA ASP A 264 13.81 -3.47 -23.50
C ASP A 264 15.18 -4.12 -23.74
N ARG A 265 16.02 -3.55 -24.61
CA ARG A 265 17.41 -4.04 -24.78
C ARG A 265 18.23 -3.84 -23.52
N LEU A 266 18.14 -2.67 -22.88
CA LEU A 266 18.83 -2.40 -21.62
C LEU A 266 18.29 -3.27 -20.47
N LEU A 267 16.97 -3.41 -20.34
CA LEU A 267 16.32 -4.20 -19.29
C LEU A 267 16.56 -5.72 -19.48
N MET A 268 16.56 -6.23 -20.71
CA MET A 268 16.91 -7.64 -20.98
C MET A 268 18.40 -7.93 -20.77
N LEU A 269 19.29 -6.97 -20.98
CA LEU A 269 20.72 -7.13 -20.72
C LEU A 269 21.06 -7.10 -19.22
N TYR A 270 20.33 -6.32 -18.42
CA TYR A 270 20.74 -6.04 -17.04
C TYR A 270 19.76 -6.54 -15.96
N CYS A 271 18.46 -6.69 -16.25
CA CYS A 271 17.45 -7.01 -15.22
C CYS A 271 16.96 -8.47 -15.24
N TYR A 272 17.16 -9.20 -16.33
CA TYR A 272 16.88 -10.63 -16.39
C TYR A 272 18.19 -11.43 -16.17
N PRO A 273 18.30 -12.28 -15.14
CA PRO A 273 19.33 -13.29 -15.12
C PRO A 273 19.07 -14.28 -16.27
N ARG A 274 20.12 -14.66 -16.99
CA ARG A 274 20.07 -15.82 -17.89
C ARG A 274 19.91 -17.10 -17.09
#